data_AF-A0A4P9XW70-F1
#
_entry.id   AF-A0A4P9XW70-F1
#
_cell.length_a   1.000
_cell.length_b   1.000
_cell.length_c   1.000
_cell.angle_alpha   90.00
_cell.angle_beta   90.00
_cell.angle_gamma   90.00
#
_symmetry.space_group_name_H-M   'P 1'
#
loop_
_entity.id
_entity.type
_entity.pdbx_description
1 polymer ?
#
loop_
_entity_poly.entity_id
_entity_poly.type
_entity_poly.pdbx_seq_one_letter_code
_entity_poly.pdbx_strand_id
1 'polypeptide(L)'
;MRVLSLVSATITTALAGLAFVGLSVSALSALPSSDQRFLLSPDNPAFFEEYLSDHFRFSPHFAIVQPVGTRPVYKKDSHDRITDIEFLTASDEIVRQVTLRRPFGLEEPDTLTVRTFAQNSGVAADNFELAFEYAGYRERRRVAAYMMRTSRGHAFATPMRSAAGSYDLSVVPMGAHANFVLANAQPWDGKSIRIVPASSTGNV
;
A
#
# COMPACT_ATOMS: atom_id res chain seq x y z
N MET A 1 -39.97 -15.60 58.33
CA MET A 1 -40.47 -16.08 57.01
C MET A 1 -39.51 -15.52 55.96
N ARG A 2 -38.77 -16.25 55.11
CA ARG A 2 -38.73 -17.64 54.67
C ARG A 2 -37.25 -18.07 54.49
N VAL A 3 -37.02 -19.36 54.66
CA VAL A 3 -35.77 -20.11 54.39
C VAL A 3 -35.87 -20.73 52.98
N LEU A 4 -34.73 -21.18 52.43
CA LEU A 4 -34.51 -22.08 51.27
C LEU A 4 -34.22 -21.37 49.92
N SER A 5 -33.31 -21.81 49.05
CA SER A 5 -32.59 -23.10 48.94
C SER A 5 -31.28 -22.95 48.15
N LEU A 6 -30.28 -23.72 48.56
CA LEU A 6 -29.17 -24.23 47.75
C LEU A 6 -29.71 -24.98 46.52
N VAL A 7 -29.04 -24.84 45.38
CA VAL A 7 -28.74 -25.96 44.46
C VAL A 7 -27.36 -25.71 43.86
N SER A 8 -26.39 -26.53 44.29
CA SER A 8 -25.06 -26.64 43.68
C SER A 8 -25.17 -27.54 42.44
N ALA A 9 -24.70 -27.07 41.30
CA ALA A 9 -24.51 -27.90 40.12
C ALA A 9 -23.00 -28.08 39.86
N THR A 10 -22.49 -29.25 40.25
CA THR A 10 -21.14 -29.70 39.91
C THR A 10 -21.19 -30.30 38.52
N ILE A 11 -20.59 -29.64 37.52
CA ILE A 11 -20.44 -30.22 36.17
C ILE A 11 -18.99 -30.72 36.05
N THR A 12 -18.86 -32.05 36.08
CA THR A 12 -17.60 -32.75 35.80
C THR A 12 -17.50 -32.98 34.29
N THR A 13 -16.82 -32.10 33.56
CA THR A 13 -16.48 -32.37 32.15
C THR A 13 -15.18 -33.13 32.07
N ALA A 14 -15.26 -34.37 31.57
CA ALA A 14 -14.13 -35.22 31.23
C ALA A 14 -13.28 -34.58 30.13
N LEU A 15 -12.00 -34.35 30.44
CA LEU A 15 -11.00 -33.88 29.47
C LEU A 15 -10.45 -35.09 28.71
N ALA A 16 -10.95 -35.33 27.50
CA ALA A 16 -10.39 -36.32 26.60
C ALA A 16 -9.07 -35.78 26.02
N GLY A 17 -7.98 -36.53 26.23
CA GLY A 17 -6.65 -36.21 25.73
C GLY A 17 -6.60 -36.27 24.21
N LEU A 18 -6.36 -35.11 23.59
CA LEU A 18 -5.93 -35.01 22.20
C LEU A 18 -4.41 -35.17 22.17
N ALA A 19 -3.95 -36.34 21.72
CA ALA A 19 -2.56 -36.56 21.37
C ALA A 19 -2.23 -35.71 20.13
N PHE A 20 -1.53 -34.60 20.32
CA PHE A 20 -0.88 -33.88 19.23
C PHE A 20 0.32 -34.71 18.77
N VAL A 21 0.12 -35.50 17.72
CA VAL A 21 1.24 -36.03 16.92
C VAL A 21 1.85 -34.83 16.21
N GLY A 22 2.96 -34.33 16.79
CA GLY A 22 3.75 -33.25 16.23
C GLY A 22 4.33 -33.68 14.90
N LEU A 23 3.68 -33.28 13.81
CA LEU A 23 4.34 -33.15 12.53
C LEU A 23 5.26 -31.94 12.64
N SER A 24 6.54 -32.19 12.89
CA SER A 24 7.60 -31.22 12.64
C SER A 24 7.61 -30.93 11.14
N VAL A 25 6.75 -30.00 10.70
CA VAL A 25 6.92 -29.35 9.41
C VAL A 25 8.18 -28.53 9.57
N SER A 26 9.29 -29.06 9.05
CA SER A 26 10.47 -28.26 8.75
C SER A 26 10.05 -27.21 7.74
N ALA A 27 9.49 -26.11 8.22
CA ALA A 27 9.45 -24.86 7.50
C ALA A 27 10.91 -24.43 7.41
N LEU A 28 11.62 -24.96 6.42
CA LEU A 28 12.77 -24.30 5.84
C LEU A 28 12.22 -22.97 5.32
N SER A 29 12.15 -21.97 6.20
CA SER A 29 12.16 -20.58 5.82
C SER A 29 13.50 -20.37 5.12
N ALA A 30 13.52 -20.74 3.83
CA ALA A 30 14.46 -20.18 2.90
C ALA A 30 14.29 -18.66 3.08
N LEU A 31 15.25 -18.04 3.77
CA LEU A 31 15.35 -16.59 3.76
C LEU A 31 15.30 -16.23 2.27
N PRO A 32 14.34 -15.41 1.82
CA PRO A 32 14.42 -14.86 0.47
C PRO A 32 15.80 -14.24 0.39
N SER A 33 16.63 -14.77 -0.51
CA SER A 33 18.00 -14.34 -0.72
C SER A 33 17.96 -12.86 -1.05
N SER A 34 18.24 -12.04 -0.04
CA SER A 34 18.14 -10.59 -0.03
C SER A 34 19.21 -9.90 -0.88
N ASP A 35 19.79 -10.62 -1.84
CA ASP A 35 20.82 -10.13 -2.76
C ASP A 35 20.39 -10.18 -4.23
N GLN A 36 19.11 -10.48 -4.50
CA GLN A 36 18.49 -10.05 -5.76
C GLN A 36 18.28 -8.54 -5.71
N ARG A 37 19.36 -7.79 -5.95
CA ARG A 37 19.24 -6.39 -6.37
C ARG A 37 18.46 -6.42 -7.67
N PHE A 38 17.20 -6.01 -7.62
CA PHE A 38 16.40 -5.77 -8.82
C PHE A 38 17.12 -4.69 -9.62
N LEU A 39 17.87 -5.13 -10.63
CA LEU A 39 18.52 -4.23 -11.57
C LEU A 39 17.41 -3.67 -12.47
N LEU A 40 16.95 -2.47 -12.13
CA LEU A 40 16.05 -1.70 -12.97
C LEU A 40 16.74 -1.47 -14.32
N SER A 41 16.24 -2.12 -15.36
CA SER A 41 16.64 -1.82 -16.73
C SER A 41 15.96 -0.50 -17.13
N PRO A 42 16.74 0.56 -17.43
CA PRO A 42 16.19 1.88 -17.75
C PRO A 42 15.37 1.89 -19.06
N ASP A 43 15.53 0.87 -19.91
CA ASP A 43 14.95 0.85 -21.25
C ASP A 43 13.53 0.28 -21.30
N ASN A 44 12.99 -0.18 -20.17
CA ASN A 44 11.65 -0.80 -20.12
C ASN A 44 10.73 -0.12 -19.10
N PRO A 45 9.83 0.78 -19.51
CA PRO A 45 8.88 1.42 -18.59
C PRO A 45 7.92 0.42 -17.91
N ALA A 46 7.72 -0.77 -18.48
CA ALA A 46 6.93 -1.83 -17.83
C ALA A 46 7.58 -2.30 -16.52
N PHE A 47 8.90 -2.17 -16.38
CA PHE A 47 9.60 -2.49 -15.14
C PHE A 47 9.16 -1.54 -14.02
N PHE A 48 8.93 -0.25 -14.31
CA PHE A 48 8.48 0.67 -13.27
C PHE A 48 7.08 0.34 -12.77
N GLU A 49 6.16 -0.02 -13.67
CA GLU A 49 4.84 -0.50 -13.28
C GLU A 49 4.94 -1.77 -12.43
N GLU A 50 5.84 -2.70 -12.77
CA GLU A 50 6.13 -3.88 -11.94
C GLU A 50 6.72 -3.49 -10.56
N TYR A 51 7.64 -2.52 -10.53
CA TYR A 51 8.22 -1.98 -9.29
C TYR A 51 7.15 -1.41 -8.36
N LEU A 52 6.12 -0.77 -8.92
CA LEU A 52 4.97 -0.24 -8.18
C LEU A 52 3.98 -1.31 -7.71
N SER A 53 4.14 -2.59 -8.07
CA SER A 53 3.32 -3.73 -7.60
C SER A 53 1.81 -3.54 -7.74
N ASP A 54 1.34 -2.85 -8.78
CA ASP A 54 -0.08 -2.48 -8.91
C ASP A 54 -0.64 -1.77 -7.65
N HIS A 55 0.18 -0.98 -6.95
CA HIS A 55 -0.28 -0.13 -5.84
C HIS A 55 -0.71 1.24 -6.35
N PHE A 56 0.06 1.79 -7.30
CA PHE A 56 -0.14 3.12 -7.87
C PHE A 56 -0.02 3.10 -9.38
N ARG A 57 -0.60 4.12 -10.00
CA ARG A 57 -0.30 4.52 -11.37
C ARG A 57 0.08 5.99 -11.36
N PHE A 58 1.12 6.35 -12.12
CA PHE A 58 1.51 7.74 -12.34
C PHE A 58 1.04 8.28 -13.69
N SER A 59 0.80 7.40 -14.67
CA SER A 59 0.36 7.77 -16.02
C SER A 59 -1.05 7.23 -16.31
N PRO A 60 -1.96 8.03 -16.91
CA PRO A 60 -1.80 9.45 -17.23
C PRO A 60 -1.92 10.39 -16.01
N HIS A 61 -2.42 9.87 -14.88
CA HIS A 61 -2.60 10.64 -13.64
C HIS A 61 -2.19 9.79 -12.44
N PHE A 62 -1.70 10.44 -11.38
CA PHE A 62 -1.54 9.79 -10.09
C PHE A 62 -2.86 9.17 -9.60
N ALA A 63 -2.86 7.87 -9.35
CA ALA A 63 -4.00 7.14 -8.82
C ALA A 63 -3.57 5.94 -7.96
N ILE A 64 -4.42 5.57 -7.01
CA ILE A 64 -4.30 4.33 -6.26
C ILE A 64 -5.05 3.23 -7.02
N VAL A 65 -4.41 2.09 -7.15
CA VAL A 65 -5.01 0.93 -7.80
C VAL A 65 -5.82 0.13 -6.78
N GLN A 66 -7.11 -0.04 -7.06
CA GLN A 66 -8.05 -0.85 -6.31
C GLN A 66 -7.88 -2.33 -6.70
N PRO A 67 -7.61 -3.23 -5.74
CA PRO A 67 -7.52 -4.66 -6.02
C PRO A 67 -8.84 -5.21 -6.59
N VAL A 68 -8.74 -6.22 -7.45
CA VAL A 68 -9.90 -6.86 -8.11
C VAL A 68 -10.86 -7.42 -7.06
N GLY A 69 -12.17 -7.23 -7.29
CA GLY A 69 -13.22 -7.79 -6.43
C GLY A 69 -13.35 -7.11 -5.06
N THR A 70 -12.70 -5.96 -4.85
CA THR A 70 -12.79 -5.21 -3.60
C THR A 70 -13.68 -3.99 -3.74
N ARG A 71 -14.02 -3.35 -2.61
CA ARG A 71 -14.62 -2.01 -2.56
C ARG A 71 -13.84 -1.10 -1.61
N PRO A 72 -13.69 0.19 -1.91
CA PRO A 72 -13.04 1.14 -1.02
C PRO A 72 -13.99 1.59 0.11
N VAL A 73 -13.46 1.68 1.32
CA VAL A 73 -14.07 2.34 2.48
C VAL A 73 -13.15 3.45 2.94
N TYR A 74 -13.68 4.67 3.04
CA TYR A 74 -12.91 5.86 3.37
C TYR A 74 -13.07 6.19 4.85
N LYS A 75 -11.95 6.34 5.55
CA LYS A 75 -11.91 6.90 6.90
C LYS A 75 -11.45 8.34 6.82
N LYS A 76 -12.12 9.20 7.59
CA LYS A 76 -11.86 10.63 7.63
C LYS A 76 -11.58 11.09 9.05
N ASP A 77 -10.77 12.13 9.19
CA ASP A 77 -10.57 12.81 10.45
C ASP A 77 -11.71 13.79 10.78
N SER A 78 -11.58 14.51 11.89
CA SER A 78 -12.54 15.52 12.35
C SER A 78 -12.68 16.73 11.41
N HIS A 79 -11.81 16.86 10.41
CA HIS A 79 -11.83 17.94 9.41
C HIS A 79 -12.33 17.44 8.05
N ASP A 80 -12.96 16.26 8.00
CA ASP A 80 -13.46 15.61 6.79
C ASP A 80 -12.36 15.24 5.76
N ARG A 81 -11.10 15.11 6.22
CA ARG A 81 -9.97 14.75 5.36
C ARG A 81 -9.75 13.25 5.40
N ILE A 82 -9.50 12.63 4.24
CA ILE A 82 -9.21 11.20 4.16
C ILE A 82 -7.90 10.89 4.91
N THR A 83 -7.96 10.01 5.89
CA THR A 83 -6.80 9.46 6.62
C THR A 83 -6.48 8.06 6.16
N ASP A 84 -7.49 7.26 5.83
CA ASP A 84 -7.32 5.88 5.40
C ASP A 84 -8.30 5.50 4.30
N ILE A 85 -7.88 4.57 3.44
CA ILE A 85 -8.72 3.90 2.45
C ILE A 85 -8.50 2.41 2.61
N GLU A 86 -9.54 1.69 3.00
CA GLU A 86 -9.53 0.24 3.16
C GLU A 86 -10.22 -0.41 1.96
N PHE A 87 -9.55 -1.36 1.32
CA PHE A 87 -10.11 -2.17 0.25
C PHE A 87 -10.60 -3.49 0.84
N LEU A 88 -11.92 -3.64 0.89
CA LEU A 88 -12.61 -4.79 1.48
C LEU A 88 -13.08 -5.78 0.41
N THR A 89 -12.94 -7.08 0.69
CA THR A 89 -13.58 -8.15 -0.11
C THR A 89 -15.10 -8.16 0.12
N ALA A 90 -15.82 -9.07 -0.56
CA ALA A 90 -17.23 -9.32 -0.29
C ALA A 90 -17.51 -9.90 1.11
N SER A 91 -16.50 -10.47 1.79
CA SER A 91 -16.57 -10.99 3.17
C SER A 91 -16.12 -9.97 4.22
N ASP A 92 -15.93 -8.70 3.84
CA ASP A 92 -15.46 -7.61 4.71
C ASP A 92 -14.04 -7.78 5.25
N GLU A 93 -13.23 -8.60 4.58
CA GLU A 93 -11.80 -8.72 4.87
C GLU A 93 -11.02 -7.58 4.21
N ILE A 94 -10.13 -6.94 4.97
CA ILE A 94 -9.19 -5.93 4.44
C ILE A 94 -8.07 -6.65 3.69
N VAL A 95 -7.98 -6.43 2.38
CA VAL A 95 -6.85 -6.94 1.58
C VAL A 95 -5.78 -5.89 1.33
N ARG A 96 -6.16 -4.61 1.38
CA ARG A 96 -5.23 -3.48 1.23
C ARG A 96 -5.70 -2.29 2.04
N GLN A 97 -4.78 -1.64 2.72
CA GLN A 97 -5.01 -0.38 3.43
C GLN A 97 -4.06 0.68 2.90
N VAL A 98 -4.60 1.83 2.56
CA VAL A 98 -3.86 3.05 2.26
C VAL A 98 -3.99 3.96 3.48
N THR A 99 -2.89 4.49 4.00
CA THR A 99 -2.89 5.48 5.09
C THR A 99 -2.19 6.74 4.61
N LEU A 100 -2.83 7.89 4.79
CA LEU A 100 -2.28 9.22 4.52
C LEU A 100 -1.89 9.89 5.81
N ARG A 101 -0.59 10.10 6.00
CA ARG A 101 -0.06 10.82 7.15
C ARG A 101 0.08 12.30 6.82
N ARG A 102 -0.35 13.14 7.76
CA ARG A 102 -0.18 14.59 7.73
C ARG A 102 0.67 15.01 8.93
N PRO A 103 1.72 15.80 8.74
CA PRO A 103 2.42 16.42 9.85
C PRO A 103 1.47 17.35 10.62
N PHE A 104 1.73 17.53 11.91
CA PHE A 104 0.91 18.40 12.74
C PHE A 104 0.87 19.83 12.17
N GLY A 105 -0.35 20.36 12.00
CA GLY A 105 -0.59 21.72 11.49
C GLY A 105 -0.45 21.88 9.96
N LEU A 106 -0.31 20.79 9.20
CA LEU A 106 -0.33 20.82 7.74
C LEU A 106 -1.63 20.19 7.18
N GLU A 107 -2.11 20.74 6.07
CA GLU A 107 -3.27 20.21 5.35
C GLU A 107 -2.88 19.10 4.38
N GLU A 108 -1.70 19.23 3.78
CA GLU A 108 -1.18 18.28 2.81
C GLU A 108 -0.53 17.08 3.51
N PRO A 109 -0.77 15.86 3.04
CA PRO A 109 -0.08 14.68 3.54
C PRO A 109 1.39 14.69 3.08
N ASP A 110 2.30 14.34 3.99
CA ASP A 110 3.73 14.17 3.72
C ASP A 110 4.08 12.75 3.30
N THR A 111 3.21 11.79 3.63
CA THR A 111 3.44 10.37 3.37
C THR A 111 2.14 9.66 3.09
N LEU A 112 2.19 8.72 2.15
CA LEU A 112 1.15 7.76 1.87
C LEU A 112 1.76 6.36 1.99
N THR A 113 1.18 5.50 2.81
CA THR A 113 1.61 4.11 3.00
C THR A 113 0.55 3.17 2.46
N VAL A 114 0.94 2.15 1.71
CA VAL A 114 0.07 1.06 1.26
C VAL A 114 0.54 -0.23 1.88
N ARG A 115 -0.34 -0.86 2.65
CA ARG A 115 -0.14 -2.20 3.21
C ARG A 115 -1.06 -3.17 2.50
N THR A 116 -0.49 -4.25 1.99
CA THR A 116 -1.27 -5.37 1.44
C THR A 116 -1.23 -6.50 2.45
N PHE A 117 -2.38 -7.08 2.77
CA PHE A 117 -2.51 -8.14 3.77
C PHE A 117 -2.62 -9.50 3.09
N ALA A 118 -1.98 -10.52 3.68
CA ALA A 118 -2.24 -11.89 3.26
C ALA A 118 -3.65 -12.29 3.70
N GLN A 119 -4.32 -13.10 2.87
CA GLN A 119 -5.69 -13.53 3.12
C GLN A 119 -5.78 -14.23 4.49
N ASN A 120 -6.77 -13.84 5.30
CA ASN A 120 -7.05 -14.41 6.62
C ASN A 120 -5.95 -14.27 7.70
N SER A 121 -4.83 -13.59 7.45
CA SER A 121 -3.74 -13.54 8.43
C SER A 121 -3.75 -12.30 9.31
N GLY A 122 -4.38 -11.20 8.86
CA GLY A 122 -4.23 -9.87 9.47
C GLY A 122 -2.79 -9.33 9.45
N VAL A 123 -1.85 -10.09 8.86
CA VAL A 123 -0.43 -9.75 8.75
C VAL A 123 -0.20 -9.10 7.39
N ALA A 124 0.48 -7.95 7.39
CA ALA A 124 0.90 -7.28 6.17
C ALA A 124 1.93 -8.16 5.42
N ALA A 125 1.59 -8.54 4.19
CA ALA A 125 2.46 -9.29 3.28
C ALA A 125 3.42 -8.37 2.51
N ASP A 126 3.02 -7.12 2.26
CA ASP A 126 3.81 -6.13 1.55
C ASP A 126 3.53 -4.72 2.08
N ASN A 127 4.53 -3.84 1.99
CA ASN A 127 4.44 -2.47 2.44
C ASN A 127 5.16 -1.54 1.47
N PHE A 128 4.42 -0.56 0.96
CA PHE A 128 4.89 0.50 0.10
C PHE A 128 4.74 1.83 0.81
N GLU A 129 5.77 2.68 0.74
CA GLU A 129 5.73 4.04 1.27
C GLU A 129 6.05 5.03 0.15
N LEU A 130 5.22 6.06 0.03
CA LEU A 130 5.39 7.19 -0.86
C LEU A 130 5.47 8.46 -0.02
N ALA A 131 6.66 9.04 0.11
CA ALA A 131 6.84 10.35 0.74
C ALA A 131 6.79 11.45 -0.32
N PHE A 132 6.18 12.58 0.03
CA PHE A 132 5.98 13.72 -0.87
C PHE A 132 6.82 14.89 -0.42
N GLU A 133 7.63 15.42 -1.34
CA GLU A 133 8.27 16.71 -1.17
C GLU A 133 7.47 17.76 -1.94
N TYR A 134 7.14 18.87 -1.27
CA TYR A 134 6.36 19.95 -1.86
C TYR A 134 7.21 21.20 -2.07
N ALA A 135 7.12 21.80 -3.25
CA ALA A 135 7.69 23.12 -3.54
C ALA A 135 6.60 24.20 -3.65
N GLY A 136 6.99 25.45 -3.40
CA GLY A 136 6.12 26.62 -3.46
C GLY A 136 5.58 27.10 -2.11
N TYR A 137 4.82 28.19 -2.12
CA TYR A 137 4.16 28.77 -0.95
C TYR A 137 2.83 28.07 -0.66
N ARG A 138 2.38 28.08 0.61
CA ARG A 138 1.22 27.30 1.14
C ARG A 138 0.08 27.06 0.14
N GLU A 139 -0.51 28.10 -0.45
CA GLU A 139 -1.69 27.96 -1.32
C GLU A 139 -1.41 27.35 -2.71
N ARG A 140 -0.14 27.33 -3.13
CA ARG A 140 0.31 26.84 -4.42
C ARG A 140 1.36 25.73 -4.29
N ARG A 141 1.39 25.04 -3.13
CA ARG A 141 2.27 23.90 -2.95
C ARG A 141 1.88 22.81 -3.94
N ARG A 142 2.88 22.28 -4.62
CA ARG A 142 2.74 21.17 -5.55
C ARG A 142 3.78 20.12 -5.20
N VAL A 143 3.46 18.86 -5.45
CA VAL A 143 4.44 17.79 -5.28
C VAL A 143 5.58 18.02 -6.27
N ALA A 144 6.77 18.24 -5.73
CA ALA A 144 8.00 18.50 -6.45
C ALA A 144 8.87 17.25 -6.58
N ALA A 145 8.76 16.31 -5.64
CA ALA A 145 9.40 15.01 -5.74
C ALA A 145 8.62 13.96 -4.95
N TYR A 146 8.85 12.71 -5.31
CA TYR A 146 8.40 11.53 -4.59
C TYR A 146 9.61 10.72 -4.17
N MET A 147 9.63 10.27 -2.91
CA MET A 147 10.52 9.22 -2.45
C MET A 147 9.70 7.96 -2.22
N MET A 148 10.03 6.91 -2.96
CA MET A 148 9.37 5.60 -2.91
C MET A 148 10.23 4.62 -2.11
N ARG A 149 9.60 3.86 -1.23
CA ARG A 149 10.20 2.71 -0.56
C ARG A 149 9.29 1.50 -0.73
N THR A 150 9.86 0.43 -1.23
CA THR A 150 9.17 -0.83 -1.49
C THR A 150 9.99 -1.99 -0.94
N SER A 151 9.39 -3.17 -0.88
CA SER A 151 10.13 -4.43 -0.63
C SER A 151 11.23 -4.71 -1.67
N ARG A 152 11.17 -4.08 -2.85
CA ARG A 152 12.19 -4.21 -3.92
C ARG A 152 13.29 -3.13 -3.88
N GLY A 153 13.22 -2.20 -2.94
CA GLY A 153 14.20 -1.11 -2.80
C GLY A 153 13.58 0.28 -2.88
N HIS A 154 14.44 1.28 -3.10
CA HIS A 154 14.08 2.70 -2.99
C HIS A 154 14.20 3.38 -4.35
N ALA A 155 13.38 4.39 -4.60
CA ALA A 155 13.48 5.21 -5.81
C ALA A 155 13.05 6.65 -5.54
N PHE A 156 13.64 7.58 -6.28
CA PHE A 156 13.19 8.97 -6.34
C PHE A 156 12.49 9.21 -7.65
N ALA A 157 11.44 10.02 -7.64
CA ALA A 157 10.76 10.45 -8.85
C ALA A 157 10.52 11.95 -8.82
N THR A 158 10.89 12.65 -9.90
CA THR A 158 10.77 14.11 -10.02
C THR A 158 9.94 14.46 -11.24
N PRO A 159 8.82 15.17 -11.10
CA PRO A 159 8.06 15.67 -12.23
C PRO A 159 8.89 16.66 -13.05
N MET A 160 8.97 16.45 -14.35
CA MET A 160 9.66 17.31 -15.30
C MET A 160 8.67 17.78 -16.35
N ARG A 161 8.76 19.05 -16.75
CA ARG A 161 7.90 19.57 -17.81
C ARG A 161 8.45 19.10 -19.17
N SER A 162 7.61 18.48 -19.98
CA SER A 162 7.97 18.08 -21.34
C SER A 162 7.95 19.28 -22.28
N ALA A 163 8.56 19.14 -23.47
CA ALA A 163 8.49 20.14 -24.52
C ALA A 163 7.04 20.43 -25.00
N ALA A 164 6.14 19.45 -24.88
CA ALA A 164 4.72 19.57 -25.21
C ALA A 164 3.91 20.29 -24.12
N GLY A 165 4.53 20.67 -23.00
CA GLY A 165 3.87 21.32 -21.87
C GLY A 165 3.16 20.37 -20.91
N SER A 166 3.17 19.06 -21.20
CA SER A 166 2.77 18.00 -20.26
C SER A 166 3.83 17.79 -19.18
N TYR A 167 3.58 16.86 -18.26
CA TYR A 167 4.57 16.41 -17.29
C TYR A 167 5.00 14.99 -17.61
N ASP A 168 6.30 14.75 -17.50
CA ASP A 168 6.92 13.44 -17.43
C ASP A 168 7.46 13.24 -16.01
N LEU A 169 7.78 12.01 -15.65
CA LEU A 169 8.35 11.68 -14.35
C LEU A 169 9.73 11.06 -14.55
N SER A 170 10.77 11.79 -14.15
CA SER A 170 12.14 11.25 -14.13
C SER A 170 12.30 10.39 -12.88
N VAL A 171 12.58 9.10 -13.06
CA VAL A 171 12.70 8.12 -11.99
C VAL A 171 14.16 7.69 -11.85
N VAL A 172 14.66 7.75 -10.63
CA VAL A 172 16.02 7.43 -10.22
C VAL A 172 15.95 6.35 -9.14
N PRO A 173 16.03 5.07 -9.50
CA PRO A 173 16.11 4.02 -8.50
C PRO A 173 17.44 4.05 -7.77
N MET A 174 17.42 3.91 -6.45
CA MET A 174 18.62 3.89 -5.64
C MET A 174 19.41 2.60 -5.91
N GLY A 175 20.66 2.74 -6.33
CA GLY A 175 21.54 1.62 -6.65
C GLY A 175 21.44 1.13 -8.10
N ALA A 176 20.56 1.71 -8.92
CA ALA A 176 20.57 1.48 -10.36
C ALA A 176 21.66 2.35 -11.04
N HIS A 177 22.17 1.89 -12.18
CA HIS A 177 23.16 2.61 -12.97
C HIS A 177 22.55 3.65 -13.93
N ALA A 178 21.22 3.67 -14.04
CA ALA A 178 20.54 4.51 -15.00
C ALA A 178 19.16 4.96 -14.49
N ASN A 179 18.77 6.13 -14.97
CA ASN A 179 17.46 6.72 -14.76
C ASN A 179 16.57 6.39 -15.96
N PHE A 180 15.27 6.48 -15.77
CA PHE A 180 14.32 6.41 -16.89
C PHE A 180 13.23 7.47 -16.73
N VAL A 181 12.47 7.69 -17.80
CA VAL A 181 11.42 8.70 -17.86
C VAL A 181 10.09 8.03 -18.13
N LEU A 182 9.13 8.23 -17.24
CA LEU A 182 7.74 7.88 -17.47
C LEU A 182 7.04 9.06 -18.14
N ALA A 183 6.70 8.89 -19.41
CA ALA A 183 6.04 9.94 -20.19
C ALA A 183 4.58 10.15 -19.74
N ASN A 184 4.09 11.38 -19.90
CA ASN A 184 2.69 11.76 -19.62
C ASN A 184 2.23 11.45 -18.19
N ALA A 185 3.12 11.59 -17.22
CA ALA A 185 2.82 11.41 -15.81
C ALA A 185 2.40 12.75 -15.19
N GLN A 186 1.10 12.92 -14.91
CA GLN A 186 0.64 14.10 -14.20
C GLN A 186 0.95 13.96 -12.70
N PRO A 187 1.72 14.89 -12.10
CA PRO A 187 2.00 14.86 -10.68
C PRO A 187 0.71 15.04 -9.87
N TRP A 188 0.67 14.42 -8.70
CA TRP A 188 -0.42 14.56 -7.77
C TRP A 188 -0.58 16.01 -7.32
N ASP A 189 -1.84 16.45 -7.19
CA ASP A 189 -2.21 17.80 -6.76
C ASP A 189 -2.12 17.99 -5.23
N GLY A 190 -1.86 16.91 -4.48
CA GLY A 190 -1.79 16.89 -3.02
C GLY A 190 -3.15 16.97 -2.32
N LYS A 191 -4.26 16.92 -3.07
CA LYS A 191 -5.61 17.17 -2.57
C LYS A 191 -6.56 16.02 -2.85
N SER A 192 -6.59 15.54 -4.09
CA SER A 192 -7.59 14.56 -4.55
C SER A 192 -6.94 13.22 -4.85
N ILE A 193 -7.45 12.16 -4.21
CA ILE A 193 -6.95 10.79 -4.45
C ILE A 193 -7.90 10.13 -5.44
N ARG A 194 -7.40 9.84 -6.64
CA ARG A 194 -8.13 9.04 -7.61
C ARG A 194 -7.92 7.56 -7.30
N ILE A 195 -9.01 6.79 -7.31
CA ILE A 195 -8.96 5.33 -7.29
C ILE A 195 -9.29 4.84 -8.69
N VAL A 196 -8.49 3.90 -9.20
CA VAL A 196 -8.75 3.21 -10.46
C VAL A 196 -8.81 1.71 -10.21
N PRO A 197 -9.70 0.97 -10.90
CA PRO A 197 -9.67 -0.48 -10.81
C PRO A 197 -8.32 -1.00 -11.31
N ALA A 198 -7.79 -2.04 -10.65
CA ALA A 198 -6.76 -2.87 -11.25
C ALA A 198 -7.24 -3.28 -12.64
N SER A 199 -6.35 -3.15 -13.64
CA SER A 199 -6.66 -3.70 -14.94
C SER A 199 -6.90 -5.19 -14.71
N SER A 200 -8.10 -5.68 -15.02
CA SER A 200 -8.24 -7.08 -15.32
C SER A 200 -7.41 -7.28 -16.57
N THR A 201 -6.11 -7.56 -16.44
CA THR A 201 -5.39 -8.30 -17.47
C THR A 201 -6.10 -9.64 -17.50
N GLY A 202 -7.21 -9.67 -18.25
CA GLY A 202 -7.83 -10.88 -18.69
C GLY A 202 -6.72 -11.62 -19.40
N ASN A 203 -6.40 -12.80 -18.89
CA ASN A 203 -5.92 -13.86 -19.75
C ASN A 203 -7.00 -14.02 -20.83
N VAL A 204 -6.79 -13.37 -21.96
CA VAL A 204 -7.42 -13.73 -23.24
C VAL A 204 -6.59 -14.87 -23.80
#